data_AF-A0A090WNH5-F1
#
_entry.id   AF-A0A090WNH5-F1
#
_cell.length_a   1.000
_cell.length_b   1.000
_cell.length_c   1.000
_cell.angle_alpha   90.00
_cell.angle_beta   90.00
_cell.angle_gamma   90.00
#
_symmetry.space_group_name_H-M   'P 1'
#
loop_
_entity.id
_entity.type
_entity.pdbx_description
1 polymer ?
#
loop_
_entity_poly.entity_id
_entity_poly.type
_entity_poly.pdbx_seq_one_letter_code
_entity_poly.pdbx_strand_id
1 'polypeptide(L)' 'MVNLDYVSEYIKSDGGYLMLKNGENVPVSVRKKTEIIEILDTMHR' A
#
# COMPACT_ATOMS: atom_id res chain seq x y z
N MET A 1 7.62 7.02 -7.68
CA MET A 1 7.97 6.48 -6.35
C MET A 1 6.85 6.87 -5.41
N VAL A 2 6.46 6.01 -4.46
CA VAL A 2 5.38 6.27 -3.49
C VAL A 2 5.99 6.14 -2.10
N ASN A 3 5.71 7.09 -1.22
CA ASN A 3 6.20 7.05 0.16
C ASN A 3 5.29 6.14 1.00
N LEU A 4 5.84 5.05 1.52
CA LEU A 4 5.09 4.03 2.25
C LEU A 4 4.78 4.43 3.70
N ASP A 5 5.49 5.40 4.27
CA ASP A 5 5.25 5.89 5.65
C ASP A 5 3.87 6.57 5.82
N TYR A 6 3.31 7.01 4.70
CA TYR A 6 2.01 7.69 4.63
C TYR A 6 0.88 6.77 4.19
N VAL A 7 1.15 5.49 3.97
CA VAL A 7 0.12 4.49 3.69
C VAL A 7 -0.67 4.24 4.97
N SER A 8 -2.00 4.29 4.84
CA SER A 8 -2.94 3.93 5.89
C SER A 8 -3.30 2.45 5.79
N GLU A 9 -3.78 2.02 4.62
CA GLU A 9 -4.08 0.62 4.36
C GLU A 9 -3.89 0.26 2.88
N TYR A 10 -3.74 -1.03 2.63
CA TYR A 10 -3.75 -1.59 1.29
C TYR A 10 -5.10 -2.28 1.02
N ILE A 11 -5.85 -1.76 0.05
CA ILE A 11 -7.14 -2.34 -0.35
C ILE A 11 -6.95 -3.34 -1.49
N LYS A 12 -7.29 -4.60 -1.22
CA LYS A 12 -7.35 -5.68 -2.22
C LYS A 12 -8.64 -5.57 -3.03
N SER A 13 -8.69 -4.67 -4.01
CA SER A 13 -9.71 -4.62 -5.08
C SER A 13 -9.11 -5.08 -6.42
N ASP A 14 -9.87 -5.06 -7.53
CA ASP A 14 -9.56 -5.54 -8.91
C ASP A 14 -8.40 -4.80 -9.62
N GLY A 15 -7.29 -4.59 -8.90
CA GLY A 15 -6.13 -3.84 -9.32
C GLY A 15 -5.21 -3.44 -8.17
N GLY A 16 -5.72 -3.42 -6.93
CA GLY A 16 -4.97 -3.06 -5.72
C GLY A 16 -4.57 -1.58 -5.67
N TYR A 17 -5.01 -0.86 -4.64
CA TYR A 17 -4.59 0.52 -4.42
C TYR A 17 -4.25 0.76 -2.95
N LEU A 18 -3.33 1.69 -2.72
CA LEU A 18 -2.99 2.17 -1.39
C LEU A 18 -3.91 3.33 -1.03
N MET A 19 -4.53 3.24 0.13
CA MET A 19 -5.18 4.36 0.79
C MET A 19 -4.12 5.09 1.60
N LEU A 20 -3.88 6.35 1.30
CA LEU A 20 -2.98 7.21 2.08
C LEU A 20 -3.71 7.82 3.27
N LYS A 21 -2.96 8.24 4.29
CA LYS A 21 -3.50 8.90 5.50
C LYS A 21 -4.25 10.21 5.21
N ASN A 22 -3.99 10.85 4.07
CA ASN A 22 -4.69 12.05 3.60
C ASN A 22 -6.00 11.73 2.85
N GLY A 23 -6.37 10.46 2.72
CA GLY A 23 -7.58 10.02 1.98
C GLY A 23 -7.39 9.88 0.47
N GLU A 24 -6.18 10.09 -0.05
CA GLU A 24 -5.89 9.87 -1.47
C GLU A 24 -5.64 8.38 -1.77
N ASN A 25 -6.03 7.97 -2.98
CA ASN A 25 -5.84 6.62 -3.47
C ASN A 25 -4.74 6.57 -4.51
N VAL A 26 -3.73 5.73 -4.28
CA VAL A 26 -2.64 5.52 -5.23
C VAL A 26 -2.72 4.11 -5.80
N PRO A 27 -3.03 3.93 -7.09
CA PRO A 27 -3.05 2.62 -7.71
C PRO A 27 -1.64 2.04 -7.74
N VAL A 28 -1.51 0.76 -7.36
CA VAL A 28 -0.22 0.09 -7.34
C VAL A 28 -0.17 -0.97 -8.41
N SER A 29 0.97 -1.10 -9.07
CA SER A 29 1.20 -2.26 -9.94
C SER A 29 1.18 -3.54 -9.12
N VAL A 30 0.53 -4.59 -9.65
CA VAL A 30 0.42 -5.92 -9.01
C VAL A 30 1.75 -6.46 -8.52
N ARG A 31 2.85 -6.25 -9.28
CA ARG A 31 4.21 -6.66 -8.91
C ARG A 31 4.74 -6.03 -7.62
N LYS A 32 4.34 -4.79 -7.31
CA LYS A 32 4.78 -4.04 -6.13
C LYS A 32 3.92 -4.32 -4.90
N LYS A 33 2.77 -4.96 -5.07
CA LYS A 33 1.88 -5.31 -3.95
C LYS A 33 2.61 -6.19 -2.93
N THR A 34 3.44 -7.13 -3.39
CA THR A 34 4.12 -8.09 -2.51
C THR A 34 5.08 -7.38 -1.58
N GLU A 35 5.90 -6.49 -2.13
CA GLU A 35 6.85 -5.66 -1.37
C GLU A 35 6.14 -4.79 -0.32
N ILE A 36 4.99 -4.19 -0.67
CA ILE A 36 4.24 -3.35 0.27
C ILE A 36 3.60 -4.17 1.39
N ILE A 37 3.05 -5.34 1.07
CA ILE A 37 2.48 -6.25 2.08
C ILE A 37 3.58 -6.73 3.04
N GLU A 38 4.76 -7.08 2.55
CA GLU A 38 5.90 -7.48 3.39
C GLU A 38 6.38 -6.36 4.31
N ILE A 39 6.44 -5.13 3.81
CA ILE A 39 6.81 -3.95 4.62
C ILE A 39 5.74 -3.69 5.70
N LEU A 40 4.46 -3.73 5.34
CA LEU A 40 3.34 -3.57 6.30
C LEU A 40 3.33 -4.66 7.37
N ASP A 41 3.65 -5.91 7.01
CA ASP A 41 3.72 -7.03 7.95
C ASP A 41 4.91 -6.86 8.92
N THR A 42 6.05 -6.38 8.42
CA THR A 42 7.25 -6.13 9.23
C THR A 42 7.05 -4.97 10.22
N MET A 43 6.29 -3.93 9.84
CA MET A 43 5.99 -2.78 10.71
C MET A 43 5.06 -3.09 11.89
N HIS A 44 4.34 -4.22 11.87
CA HIS A 44 3.42 -4.62 12.95
C HIS A 44 4.05 -5.62 13.96
N ARG A 45 5.37 -5.84 13.93
CA ARG A 45 6.12 -6.61 14.94
C ARG A 45 6.77 -5.71 15.98
#